data_AF-A0A938SEZ7-F1
#
_entry.id   AF-A0A938SEZ7-F1
#
_cell.length_a   1.000
_cell.length_b   1.000
_cell.length_c   1.000
_cell.angle_alpha   90.00
_cell.angle_beta   90.00
_cell.angle_gamma   90.00
#
_symmetry.space_group_name_H-M   'P 1'
#
loop_
_entity.id
_entity.type
_entity.pdbx_description
1 polymer ?
#
loop_
_entity_poly.entity_id
_entity_poly.type
_entity_poly.pdbx_seq_one_letter_code
_entity_poly.pdbx_strand_id
1 'polypeptide(L)'
;MFEVDDKKYPKSWKEMSFDFKLFFVFHGCMMVLFMVGRAIPIQALITIVSALLVVLAGLSIHHRTKFDWHWPGVGIKGVLSAVLSIALGLFFLGAATPRISPLNPAAFPWFAAGGGIIVFWILSSLKIVFQSESEFQSHCGDQRLRKPEPAIPSSEEPWKKAARTAFSLYFFAVWIAGVSFFWKFNTTFRDGTPEPTPDRTETLTNHGKTVYITAEEKKVVSLLQYSMMVGIPSALLLGALLHFVVGVKLFPNMPTLADRMRKTSQPDSPDD
;
A
#
# COMPACT_ATOMS: atom_id res chain seq x y z
N MET A 1 9.09 2.53 -7.50
CA MET A 1 8.53 1.77 -6.36
C MET A 1 9.60 1.39 -5.35
N PHE A 2 10.79 0.94 -5.79
CA PHE A 2 11.88 0.57 -4.88
C PHE A 2 13.15 1.42 -5.06
N GLU A 3 13.10 2.71 -5.35
CA GLU A 3 14.36 3.47 -5.36
C GLU A 3 14.96 3.47 -3.94
N VAL A 4 16.25 3.15 -3.82
CA VAL A 4 17.00 3.41 -2.58
C VAL A 4 17.25 4.91 -2.58
N ASP A 5 16.25 5.63 -2.10
CA ASP A 5 16.46 7.00 -1.64
C ASP A 5 17.27 6.88 -0.34
N ASP A 6 18.27 7.75 -0.15
CA ASP A 6 19.08 7.84 1.09
C ASP A 6 18.24 8.27 2.32
N LYS A 7 16.92 8.30 2.18
CA LYS A 7 15.97 8.58 3.24
C LYS A 7 16.00 7.48 4.28
N LYS A 8 16.22 7.88 5.53
CA LYS A 8 16.12 7.01 6.70
C LYS A 8 14.67 6.54 6.87
N TYR A 9 14.37 5.35 6.35
CA TYR A 9 13.09 4.69 6.60
C TYR A 9 13.00 4.25 8.06
N PRO A 10 11.82 4.38 8.70
CA PRO A 10 11.68 4.03 10.11
C PRO A 10 11.77 2.50 10.28
N LYS A 11 12.54 2.06 11.29
CA LYS A 11 12.72 0.64 11.65
C LYS A 11 11.88 0.22 12.84
N SER A 12 11.47 1.19 13.65
CA SER A 12 10.70 0.98 14.87
C SER A 12 9.48 1.90 14.92
N TRP A 13 8.47 1.53 15.71
CA TRP A 13 7.30 2.38 15.95
C TRP A 13 7.67 3.78 16.46
N LYS A 14 8.75 3.89 17.24
CA LYS A 14 9.24 5.17 17.76
C LYS A 14 9.72 6.10 16.64
N GLU A 15 10.35 5.55 15.60
CA GLU A 15 10.88 6.29 14.45
C GLU A 15 9.81 6.68 13.41
N MET A 16 8.61 6.10 13.48
CA MET A 16 7.51 6.48 12.60
C MET A 16 7.01 7.88 12.94
N SER A 17 6.67 8.65 11.91
CA SER A 17 6.12 9.99 12.09
C SER A 17 4.79 9.95 12.86
N PHE A 18 4.43 11.09 13.46
CA PHE A 18 3.12 11.24 14.07
C PHE A 18 1.97 10.97 13.07
N ASP A 19 2.05 11.50 11.85
CA ASP A 19 1.02 11.32 10.82
C ASP A 19 0.84 9.85 10.41
N PHE A 20 1.94 9.10 10.29
CA PHE A 20 1.87 7.67 9.97
C PHE A 20 1.19 6.87 11.10
N LYS A 21 1.46 7.23 12.36
CA LYS A 21 0.80 6.64 13.52
C LYS A 21 -0.71 6.94 13.51
N LEU A 22 -1.11 8.17 13.21
CA LEU A 22 -2.53 8.55 13.09
C LEU A 22 -3.22 7.79 11.94
N PHE A 23 -2.55 7.64 10.80
CA PHE A 23 -3.03 6.83 9.69
C PHE A 23 -3.23 5.35 10.11
N PHE A 24 -2.29 4.78 10.86
CA PHE A 24 -2.41 3.41 11.36
C PHE A 24 -3.59 3.26 12.33
N VAL A 25 -3.80 4.23 13.23
CA VAL A 25 -4.97 4.28 14.11
C VAL A 25 -6.27 4.33 13.30
N PHE A 26 -6.36 5.23 12.31
CA PHE A 26 -7.50 5.30 11.40
C PHE A 26 -7.78 3.96 10.73
N HIS A 27 -6.75 3.35 10.13
CA HIS A 27 -6.87 2.08 9.44
C HIS A 27 -7.32 0.95 10.37
N GLY A 28 -6.75 0.88 11.58
CA GLY A 28 -7.15 -0.06 12.62
C GLY A 28 -8.63 0.10 13.02
N CYS A 29 -9.09 1.35 13.21
CA CYS A 29 -10.50 1.63 13.46
C CYS A 29 -11.39 1.15 12.31
N MET A 30 -10.97 1.33 11.05
CA MET A 30 -11.74 0.85 9.90
C MET A 30 -11.81 -0.68 9.84
N MET A 31 -10.75 -1.40 10.24
CA MET A 31 -10.79 -2.86 10.33
C MET A 31 -11.75 -3.36 11.42
N VAL A 32 -11.78 -2.69 12.58
CA VAL A 32 -12.74 -3.00 13.64
C VAL A 32 -14.17 -2.72 13.15
N LEU A 33 -14.42 -1.55 12.56
CA LEU A 33 -15.71 -1.20 11.98
C LEU A 33 -16.10 -2.15 10.85
N PHE A 34 -15.17 -2.68 10.07
CA PHE A 34 -15.46 -3.68 9.04
C PHE A 34 -16.02 -4.97 9.64
N MET A 35 -15.49 -5.41 10.79
CA MET A 35 -15.98 -6.61 11.49
C MET A 35 -17.37 -6.43 12.09
N VAL A 36 -17.69 -5.24 12.61
CA VAL A 36 -18.98 -4.97 13.30
C VAL A 36 -19.99 -4.18 12.45
N GLY A 37 -19.59 -3.72 11.26
CA GLY A 37 -20.31 -2.70 10.48
C GLY A 37 -21.69 -3.13 10.00
N ARG A 38 -21.95 -4.43 9.90
CA ARG A 38 -23.29 -4.96 9.60
C ARG A 38 -24.34 -4.61 10.66
N ALA A 39 -23.91 -4.37 11.90
CA ALA A 39 -24.80 -4.02 13.02
C ALA A 39 -25.02 -2.51 13.17
N ILE A 40 -24.31 -1.68 12.40
CA ILE A 40 -24.31 -0.22 12.55
C ILE A 40 -24.97 0.41 11.31
N PRO A 41 -25.94 1.34 11.47
CA PRO A 41 -26.52 2.02 10.33
C PRO A 41 -25.49 2.90 9.62
N ILE A 42 -25.63 3.04 8.29
CA ILE A 42 -24.65 3.76 7.47
C ILE A 42 -24.44 5.21 7.92
N GLN A 43 -25.48 5.89 8.38
CA GLN A 43 -25.39 7.28 8.87
C GLN A 43 -24.49 7.37 10.11
N ALA A 44 -24.57 6.40 11.02
CA ALA A 44 -23.70 6.34 12.19
C ALA A 44 -22.27 6.01 11.78
N LEU A 45 -22.05 5.08 10.84
CA LEU A 45 -20.72 4.79 10.30
C LEU A 45 -20.07 6.03 9.67
N ILE A 46 -20.80 6.75 8.82
CA ILE A 46 -20.32 8.01 8.22
C ILE A 46 -19.95 9.00 9.31
N THR A 47 -20.82 9.18 10.31
CA THR A 47 -20.58 10.11 11.42
C THR A 47 -19.32 9.74 12.20
N ILE A 48 -19.14 8.46 12.54
CA ILE A 48 -17.95 7.95 13.25
C ILE A 48 -16.69 8.20 12.42
N VAL A 49 -16.70 7.84 11.13
CA VAL A 49 -15.56 8.03 10.23
C VAL A 49 -15.22 9.51 10.07
N SER A 50 -16.21 10.37 9.85
CA SER A 50 -16.03 11.81 9.73
C SER A 50 -15.48 12.42 11.02
N ALA A 51 -16.04 12.07 12.17
CA ALA A 51 -15.55 12.54 13.47
C ALA A 51 -14.11 12.12 13.71
N LEU A 52 -13.77 10.85 13.42
CA LEU A 52 -12.41 10.34 13.53
C LEU A 52 -11.44 11.12 12.62
N LEU A 53 -11.81 11.36 11.35
CA LEU A 53 -10.99 12.13 10.42
C LEU A 53 -10.76 13.57 10.91
N VAL A 54 -11.78 14.24 11.43
CA VAL A 54 -11.66 15.59 11.97
C VAL A 54 -10.72 15.63 13.18
N VAL A 55 -10.87 14.69 14.11
CA VAL A 55 -9.99 14.60 15.30
C VAL A 55 -8.55 14.34 14.88
N LEU A 56 -8.30 13.34 14.03
CA LEU A 56 -6.95 13.01 13.60
C LEU A 56 -6.30 14.14 12.78
N ALA A 57 -7.06 14.80 11.89
CA ALA A 57 -6.58 15.97 11.16
C ALA A 57 -6.24 17.13 12.12
N GLY A 58 -7.09 17.39 13.11
CA GLY A 58 -6.84 18.40 14.15
C GLY A 58 -5.56 18.12 14.95
N LEU A 59 -5.35 16.86 15.36
CA LEU A 59 -4.12 16.43 16.03
C LEU A 59 -2.88 16.60 15.14
N SER A 60 -2.98 16.23 13.86
CA SER A 60 -1.89 16.42 12.88
C SER A 60 -1.53 17.89 12.70
N ILE A 61 -2.53 18.76 12.54
CA ILE A 61 -2.35 20.21 12.40
C ILE A 61 -1.71 20.77 13.67
N HIS A 62 -2.24 20.43 14.84
CA HIS A 62 -1.68 20.88 16.12
C HIS A 62 -0.20 20.47 16.26
N HIS A 63 0.13 19.22 15.94
CA HIS A 63 1.51 18.73 15.94
C HIS A 63 2.41 19.56 15.02
N ARG A 64 2.00 19.79 13.77
CA ARG A 64 2.75 20.60 12.80
C ARG A 64 2.98 22.03 13.28
N THR A 65 1.94 22.67 13.83
CA THR A 65 2.06 24.04 14.37
C THR A 65 3.01 24.10 15.56
N LYS A 66 2.97 23.09 16.44
CA LYS A 66 3.85 23.01 17.61
C LYS A 66 5.33 22.88 17.24
N PHE A 67 5.63 22.19 16.14
CA PHE A 67 7.00 21.95 15.68
C PHE A 67 7.46 22.93 14.60
N ASP A 68 6.70 23.99 14.32
CA ASP A 68 7.04 24.99 13.30
C ASP A 68 7.34 24.34 11.93
N TRP A 69 6.44 23.45 11.52
CA TRP A 69 6.56 22.72 10.27
C TRP A 69 6.30 23.64 9.07
N HIS A 70 7.17 23.55 8.08
CA HIS A 70 7.06 24.27 6.82
C HIS A 70 6.86 23.31 5.67
N TRP A 71 5.91 23.62 4.78
CA TRP A 71 5.70 22.80 3.59
C TRP A 71 6.87 22.98 2.62
N PRO A 72 7.63 21.90 2.29
CA PRO A 72 8.79 22.01 1.40
C PRO A 72 8.41 22.23 -0.08
N GLY A 73 7.12 22.35 -0.40
CA GLY A 73 6.60 22.43 -1.75
C GLY A 73 6.58 21.09 -2.47
N VAL A 74 6.02 21.10 -3.68
CA VAL A 74 5.80 19.90 -4.50
C VAL A 74 6.54 20.02 -5.82
N GLY A 75 7.40 19.04 -6.11
CA GLY A 75 8.02 18.91 -7.43
C GLY A 75 7.14 18.13 -8.41
N ILE A 76 7.41 18.26 -9.71
CA ILE A 76 6.68 17.55 -10.79
C ILE A 76 6.59 16.03 -10.54
N LYS A 77 7.65 15.42 -10.00
CA LYS A 77 7.68 13.99 -9.65
C LYS A 77 6.63 13.63 -8.58
N GLY A 78 6.45 14.50 -7.59
CA GLY A 78 5.46 14.33 -6.52
C GLY A 78 4.04 14.42 -7.06
N VAL A 79 3.76 15.40 -7.94
CA VAL A 79 2.46 15.53 -8.62
C VAL A 79 2.15 14.29 -9.46
N LEU A 80 3.08 13.86 -10.31
CA LEU A 80 2.90 12.67 -11.15
C LEU A 80 2.67 11.41 -10.30
N SER A 81 3.42 11.26 -9.21
CA SER A 81 3.22 10.16 -8.26
C SER A 81 1.84 10.20 -7.59
N ALA A 82 1.34 11.38 -7.21
CA ALA A 82 0.01 11.54 -6.64
C ALA A 82 -1.09 11.17 -7.66
N VAL A 83 -1.00 11.67 -8.89
CA VAL A 83 -1.95 11.35 -9.98
C VAL A 83 -1.96 9.85 -10.27
N LEU A 84 -0.79 9.23 -10.37
CA LEU A 84 -0.68 7.79 -10.59
C LEU A 84 -1.27 7.00 -9.41
N SER A 85 -1.05 7.44 -8.17
CA SER A 85 -1.61 6.80 -6.97
C SER A 85 -3.13 6.89 -6.93
N ILE A 86 -3.71 8.02 -7.33
CA ILE A 86 -5.17 8.17 -7.50
C ILE A 86 -5.67 7.17 -8.54
N ALA A 87 -5.06 7.15 -9.74
CA ALA A 87 -5.49 6.29 -10.83
C ALA A 87 -5.43 4.80 -10.44
N LEU A 88 -4.31 4.35 -9.88
CA LEU A 88 -4.14 2.96 -9.43
C LEU A 88 -5.05 2.61 -8.27
N GLY A 89 -5.23 3.52 -7.31
CA GLY A 89 -6.10 3.32 -6.15
C GLY A 89 -7.58 3.19 -6.54
N LEU A 90 -8.07 4.11 -7.37
CA LEU A 90 -9.44 4.06 -7.88
C LEU A 90 -9.68 2.83 -8.75
N PHE A 91 -8.71 2.48 -9.61
CA PHE A 91 -8.76 1.26 -10.41
C PHE A 91 -8.85 0.02 -9.53
N PHE A 92 -8.00 -0.08 -8.49
CA PHE A 92 -8.03 -1.19 -7.54
C PHE A 92 -9.37 -1.30 -6.81
N LEU A 93 -9.88 -0.19 -6.25
CA LEU A 93 -11.15 -0.19 -5.53
C LEU A 93 -12.30 -0.62 -6.45
N GLY A 94 -12.36 -0.07 -7.66
CA GLY A 94 -13.38 -0.42 -8.66
C GLY A 94 -13.31 -1.88 -9.10
N ALA A 95 -12.11 -2.43 -9.28
CA ALA A 95 -11.90 -3.83 -9.66
C ALA A 95 -12.23 -4.82 -8.54
N ALA A 96 -11.89 -4.48 -7.29
CA ALA A 96 -12.09 -5.35 -6.12
C ALA A 96 -13.54 -5.38 -5.62
N THR A 97 -14.33 -4.34 -5.89
CA THR A 97 -15.71 -4.21 -5.37
C THR A 97 -16.74 -3.81 -6.43
N PRO A 98 -16.78 -4.49 -7.59
CA PRO A 98 -17.67 -4.08 -8.66
C PRO A 98 -19.12 -4.17 -8.21
N ARG A 99 -19.80 -3.02 -8.26
CA ARG A 99 -21.22 -2.82 -7.88
C ARG A 99 -21.54 -2.97 -6.38
N ILE A 100 -20.57 -3.10 -5.49
CA ILE A 100 -20.84 -2.91 -4.06
C ILE A 100 -20.94 -1.40 -3.83
N SER A 101 -22.12 -0.93 -3.43
CA SER A 101 -22.28 0.48 -3.09
C SER A 101 -21.28 0.84 -1.99
N PRO A 102 -20.50 1.93 -2.14
CA PRO A 102 -19.62 2.39 -1.08
C PRO A 102 -20.38 2.73 0.20
N LEU A 103 -21.70 2.97 0.10
CA LEU A 103 -22.59 3.26 1.23
C LEU A 103 -23.25 2.00 1.82
N ASN A 104 -22.86 0.79 1.38
CA ASN A 104 -23.30 -0.43 2.05
C ASN A 104 -22.61 -0.51 3.43
N PRO A 105 -23.33 -0.62 4.56
CA PRO A 105 -22.72 -0.67 5.90
C PRO A 105 -21.64 -1.75 6.07
N ALA A 106 -21.80 -2.90 5.41
CA ALA A 106 -20.84 -4.00 5.49
C ALA A 106 -19.53 -3.71 4.73
N ALA A 107 -19.56 -2.82 3.74
CA ALA A 107 -18.41 -2.54 2.87
C ALA A 107 -17.84 -1.14 3.09
N PHE A 108 -18.62 -0.20 3.62
CA PHE A 108 -18.20 1.19 3.83
C PHE A 108 -16.88 1.31 4.61
N PRO A 109 -16.65 0.56 5.71
CA PRO A 109 -15.36 0.62 6.40
C PRO A 109 -14.18 0.15 5.54
N TRP A 110 -14.39 -0.84 4.67
CA TRP A 110 -13.37 -1.30 3.73
C TRP A 110 -13.04 -0.22 2.68
N PHE A 111 -14.06 0.45 2.14
CA PHE A 111 -13.86 1.60 1.25
C PHE A 111 -13.16 2.77 1.95
N ALA A 112 -13.53 3.06 3.20
CA ALA A 112 -12.89 4.10 3.99
C ALA A 112 -11.42 3.76 4.29
N ALA A 113 -11.10 2.50 4.60
CA ALA A 113 -9.74 2.04 4.81
C ALA A 113 -8.89 2.17 3.53
N GLY A 114 -9.42 1.70 2.39
CA GLY A 114 -8.77 1.82 1.09
C GLY A 114 -8.59 3.27 0.65
N GLY A 115 -9.62 4.10 0.82
CA GLY A 115 -9.56 5.54 0.59
C GLY A 115 -8.52 6.22 1.47
N GLY A 116 -8.42 5.85 2.75
CA GLY A 116 -7.39 6.34 3.66
C GLY A 116 -5.98 6.02 3.20
N ILE A 117 -5.73 4.79 2.69
CA ILE A 117 -4.44 4.42 2.10
C ILE A 117 -4.10 5.34 0.91
N ILE A 118 -5.07 5.52 0.00
CA ILE A 118 -4.90 6.34 -1.21
C ILE A 118 -4.61 7.80 -0.82
N VAL A 119 -5.40 8.37 0.09
CA VAL A 119 -5.20 9.73 0.61
C VAL A 119 -3.84 9.88 1.27
N PHE A 120 -3.44 8.94 2.12
CA PHE A 120 -2.12 8.98 2.77
C PHE A 120 -0.98 8.95 1.74
N TRP A 121 -1.09 8.11 0.71
CA TRP A 121 -0.11 8.05 -0.38
C TRP A 121 -0.05 9.37 -1.16
N ILE A 122 -1.20 9.96 -1.50
CA ILE A 122 -1.25 11.27 -2.17
C ILE A 122 -0.57 12.32 -1.32
N LEU A 123 -0.96 12.44 -0.06
CA LEU A 123 -0.38 13.42 0.86
C LEU A 123 1.12 13.19 1.05
N SER A 124 1.58 11.94 1.03
CA SER A 124 3.00 11.60 1.13
C SER A 124 3.77 12.00 -0.14
N SER A 125 3.22 11.74 -1.33
CA SER A 125 3.78 12.19 -2.61
C SER A 125 3.84 13.71 -2.73
N LEU A 126 2.89 14.42 -2.11
CA LEU A 126 2.85 15.88 -2.02
C LEU A 126 3.69 16.44 -0.86
N LYS A 127 4.44 15.60 -0.15
CA LYS A 127 5.26 15.98 1.03
C LYS A 127 4.46 16.73 2.11
N ILE A 128 3.18 16.41 2.23
CA ILE A 128 2.31 16.92 3.28
C ILE A 128 2.43 16.03 4.51
N VAL A 129 2.43 14.70 4.34
CA VAL A 129 2.66 13.74 5.44
C VAL A 129 3.95 12.97 5.20
N PHE A 130 4.57 12.48 6.27
CA PHE A 130 5.84 11.73 6.21
C PHE A 130 5.68 10.35 6.82
N GLN A 131 6.54 9.41 6.46
CA GLN A 131 6.56 8.09 7.09
C GLN A 131 7.51 8.03 8.30
N SER A 132 8.67 8.70 8.21
CA SER A 132 9.62 8.79 9.31
C SER A 132 9.54 10.12 10.05
N GLU A 133 9.77 10.07 11.36
CA GLU A 133 9.88 11.25 12.21
C GLU A 133 11.10 12.09 11.81
N SER A 134 12.21 11.46 11.41
CA SER A 134 13.40 12.19 10.96
C SER A 134 13.14 13.04 9.72
N GLU A 135 12.34 12.54 8.76
CA GLU A 135 11.98 13.31 7.56
C GLU A 135 11.05 14.46 7.93
N PHE A 136 10.05 14.23 8.78
CA PHE A 136 9.19 15.30 9.31
C PHE A 136 10.02 16.40 9.98
N GLN A 137 10.92 16.02 10.89
CA GLN A 137 11.77 16.95 11.61
C GLN A 137 12.70 17.73 10.67
N SER A 138 13.12 17.16 9.53
CA SER A 138 13.94 17.86 8.51
C SER A 138 13.25 19.09 7.90
N HIS A 139 11.92 19.17 8.06
CA HIS A 139 11.06 20.25 7.59
C HIS A 139 10.50 21.13 8.72
N CYS A 140 11.08 21.02 9.93
CA CYS A 140 10.68 21.78 11.11
C CYS A 140 11.79 22.77 11.55
N GLY A 141 11.38 23.94 12.05
CA GLY A 141 12.28 24.97 12.59
C GLY A 141 13.18 25.67 11.54
N ASP A 142 14.14 26.48 12.02
CA ASP A 142 15.05 27.23 11.14
C ASP A 142 16.07 26.32 10.46
N GLN A 143 15.78 25.97 9.20
CA GLN A 143 16.64 25.14 8.36
C GLN A 143 18.06 25.68 8.21
N ARG A 144 18.31 26.97 8.47
CA ARG A 144 19.63 27.60 8.37
C ARG A 144 20.63 27.08 9.41
N LEU A 145 20.16 26.54 10.54
CA LEU A 145 21.00 26.02 11.61
C LEU A 145 21.35 24.53 11.46
N ARG A 146 20.74 23.84 10.50
CA ARG A 146 20.92 22.41 10.35
C ARG A 146 22.09 22.11 9.42
N LYS A 147 23.14 21.52 9.96
CA LYS A 147 24.25 20.99 9.16
C LYS A 147 23.67 19.93 8.22
N PRO A 148 23.85 20.06 6.89
CA PRO A 148 23.39 19.04 5.95
C PRO A 148 24.03 17.71 6.37
N GLU A 149 23.19 16.72 6.64
CA GLU A 149 23.67 15.37 6.91
C GLU A 149 24.45 14.91 5.67
N PRO A 150 25.72 14.50 5.83
CA PRO A 150 26.53 14.13 4.69
C PRO A 150 25.83 12.99 3.95
N ALA A 151 25.45 13.24 2.70
CA ALA A 151 24.93 12.21 1.82
C ALA A 151 25.99 11.12 1.73
N ILE A 152 25.74 9.96 2.34
CA ILE A 152 26.61 8.80 2.19
C ILE A 152 26.50 8.43 0.72
N PRO A 153 27.58 8.50 -0.09
CA PRO A 153 27.49 8.13 -1.49
C PRO A 153 27.08 6.67 -1.56
N SER A 154 25.82 6.43 -1.91
CA SER A 154 25.35 5.11 -2.28
C SER A 154 26.00 4.76 -3.62
N SER A 155 27.24 4.26 -3.60
CA SER A 155 27.87 3.61 -4.75
C SER A 155 27.18 2.25 -4.95
N GLU A 156 25.90 2.28 -5.29
CA GLU A 156 25.14 1.09 -5.58
C GLU A 156 25.66 0.47 -6.88
N GLU A 157 25.99 -0.81 -6.82
CA GLU A 157 26.43 -1.57 -7.99
C GLU A 157 25.33 -1.58 -9.08
N PRO A 158 25.66 -1.29 -10.35
CA PRO A 158 24.67 -1.15 -11.43
C PRO A 158 23.72 -2.35 -11.59
N TRP A 159 24.21 -3.57 -11.35
CA TRP A 159 23.39 -4.78 -11.47
C TRP A 159 22.31 -4.88 -10.38
N LYS A 160 22.55 -4.34 -9.17
CA LYS A 160 21.55 -4.32 -8.08
C LYS A 160 20.37 -3.43 -8.46
N LYS A 161 20.66 -2.28 -9.07
CA LYS A 161 19.65 -1.38 -9.65
C LYS A 161 18.86 -2.06 -10.78
N ALA A 162 19.55 -2.77 -11.67
CA ALA A 162 18.90 -3.53 -12.75
C ALA A 162 17.99 -4.64 -12.20
N ALA A 163 18.48 -5.46 -11.26
CA ALA A 163 17.72 -6.53 -10.60
C ALA A 163 16.47 -5.99 -9.90
N ARG A 164 16.60 -4.86 -9.22
CA ARG A 164 15.48 -4.18 -8.58
C ARG A 164 14.44 -3.67 -9.59
N THR A 165 14.90 -3.14 -10.71
CA THR A 165 14.01 -2.66 -11.78
C THR A 165 13.25 -3.85 -12.39
N ALA A 166 13.95 -4.93 -12.71
CA ALA A 166 13.35 -6.17 -13.21
C ALA A 166 12.32 -6.74 -12.22
N PHE A 167 12.65 -6.80 -10.93
CA PHE A 167 11.72 -7.20 -9.88
C PHE A 167 10.50 -6.27 -9.81
N SER A 168 10.68 -4.95 -9.92
CA SER A 168 9.59 -3.98 -9.92
C SER A 168 8.61 -4.23 -11.05
N LEU A 169 9.13 -4.46 -12.27
CA LEU A 169 8.31 -4.75 -13.45
C LEU A 169 7.55 -6.06 -13.30
N TYR A 170 8.23 -7.11 -12.81
CA TYR A 170 7.62 -8.40 -12.53
C TYR A 170 6.52 -8.31 -11.48
N PHE A 171 6.79 -7.67 -10.34
CA PHE A 171 5.82 -7.43 -9.28
C PHE A 171 4.61 -6.66 -9.81
N PHE A 172 4.83 -5.62 -10.63
CA PHE A 172 3.76 -4.83 -11.22
C PHE A 172 2.91 -5.65 -12.20
N ALA A 173 3.52 -6.53 -13.01
CA ALA A 173 2.80 -7.44 -13.89
C ALA A 173 1.93 -8.43 -13.09
N VAL A 174 2.47 -9.02 -12.01
CA VAL A 174 1.72 -9.88 -11.09
C VAL A 174 0.55 -9.11 -10.46
N TRP A 175 0.79 -7.87 -10.03
CA TRP A 175 -0.24 -7.01 -9.46
C TRP A 175 -1.36 -6.73 -10.48
N ILE A 176 -1.03 -6.35 -11.72
CA ILE A 176 -2.02 -6.17 -12.80
C ILE A 176 -2.83 -7.43 -13.02
N ALA A 177 -2.20 -8.61 -13.06
CA ALA A 177 -2.89 -9.88 -13.23
C ALA A 177 -3.87 -10.15 -12.07
N GLY A 178 -3.45 -9.87 -10.83
CA GLY A 178 -4.31 -9.99 -9.65
C GLY A 178 -5.52 -9.04 -9.69
N VAL A 179 -5.32 -7.76 -10.05
CA VAL A 179 -6.42 -6.80 -10.17
C VAL A 179 -7.36 -7.19 -11.32
N SER A 180 -6.80 -7.63 -12.45
CA SER A 180 -7.57 -8.11 -13.60
C SER A 180 -8.39 -9.35 -13.25
N PHE A 181 -7.86 -10.25 -12.42
CA PHE A 181 -8.62 -11.38 -11.89
C PHE A 181 -9.85 -10.91 -11.12
N PHE A 182 -9.69 -10.02 -10.14
CA PHE A 182 -10.85 -9.53 -9.36
C PHE A 182 -11.92 -8.90 -10.25
N TRP A 183 -11.50 -8.06 -11.19
CA TRP A 183 -12.43 -7.44 -12.13
C TRP A 183 -13.15 -8.47 -13.01
N LYS A 184 -12.40 -9.38 -13.65
CA LYS A 184 -12.96 -10.35 -14.59
C LYS A 184 -13.79 -11.42 -13.88
N PHE A 185 -13.31 -11.96 -12.76
CA PHE A 185 -14.05 -12.93 -11.95
C PHE A 185 -15.40 -12.35 -11.53
N ASN A 186 -15.41 -11.14 -10.97
CA ASN A 186 -16.64 -10.55 -10.48
C ASN A 186 -17.62 -10.16 -11.59
N THR A 187 -17.12 -9.65 -12.73
CA THR A 187 -17.98 -9.34 -13.88
C THR A 187 -18.60 -10.60 -14.48
N THR A 188 -17.78 -11.63 -14.71
CA THR A 188 -18.25 -12.94 -15.21
C THR A 188 -19.20 -13.63 -14.23
N PHE A 189 -18.90 -13.62 -12.92
CA PHE A 189 -19.80 -14.21 -11.91
C PHE A 189 -21.16 -13.50 -11.84
N ARG A 190 -21.16 -12.19 -12.03
CA ARG A 190 -22.36 -11.37 -12.01
C ARG A 190 -23.23 -11.56 -13.25
N ASP A 191 -22.59 -11.64 -14.41
CA ASP A 191 -23.27 -11.76 -15.71
C ASP A 191 -23.58 -13.23 -16.07
N GLY A 192 -23.21 -14.18 -15.20
CA GLY A 192 -23.56 -15.59 -15.28
C GLY A 192 -25.05 -15.86 -15.06
N THR A 193 -25.56 -16.96 -15.61
CA THR A 193 -26.96 -17.38 -15.47
C THR A 193 -27.15 -18.25 -14.23
N PRO A 194 -28.30 -18.22 -13.55
CA PRO A 194 -28.56 -19.08 -12.39
C PRO A 194 -28.76 -20.56 -12.78
N GLU A 195 -29.14 -20.82 -14.02
CA GLU A 195 -29.39 -22.13 -14.60
C GLU A 195 -28.54 -22.31 -15.88
N PRO A 196 -28.17 -23.55 -16.24
CA PRO A 196 -27.38 -23.81 -17.44
C PRO A 196 -28.16 -23.48 -18.71
N THR A 197 -27.49 -22.85 -19.68
CA THR A 197 -28.02 -22.58 -21.04
C THR A 197 -27.15 -23.31 -22.08
N PRO A 198 -27.58 -23.45 -23.35
CA PRO A 198 -26.79 -24.16 -24.37
C PRO A 198 -25.36 -23.63 -24.56
N ASP A 199 -25.14 -22.34 -24.31
CA ASP A 199 -23.86 -21.64 -24.42
C ASP A 199 -23.15 -21.45 -23.05
N ARG A 200 -23.84 -21.71 -21.93
CA ARG A 200 -23.34 -21.50 -20.57
C ARG A 200 -23.54 -22.73 -19.72
N THR A 201 -22.56 -23.62 -19.78
CA THR A 201 -22.56 -24.90 -19.07
C THR A 201 -21.49 -24.95 -17.98
N GLU A 202 -20.48 -24.09 -18.06
CA GLU A 202 -19.39 -24.05 -17.08
C GLU A 202 -19.82 -23.37 -15.79
N THR A 203 -19.38 -23.88 -14.65
CA THR A 203 -19.77 -23.34 -13.35
C THR A 203 -18.73 -22.37 -12.80
N LEU A 204 -19.22 -21.32 -12.14
CA LEU A 204 -18.41 -20.44 -11.31
C LEU A 204 -19.11 -20.28 -9.95
N THR A 205 -18.40 -20.59 -8.86
CA THR A 205 -18.95 -20.58 -7.50
C THR A 205 -18.26 -19.52 -6.66
N ASN A 206 -19.06 -18.71 -5.96
CA ASN A 206 -18.57 -17.72 -5.01
C ASN A 206 -19.49 -17.67 -3.80
N HIS A 207 -18.93 -17.86 -2.59
CA HIS A 207 -19.67 -17.85 -1.32
C HIS A 207 -20.96 -18.69 -1.32
N GLY A 208 -20.89 -19.91 -1.88
CA GLY A 208 -22.02 -20.84 -1.92
C GLY A 208 -23.06 -20.56 -3.02
N LYS A 209 -22.95 -19.44 -3.75
CA LYS A 209 -23.75 -19.19 -4.96
C LYS A 209 -22.99 -19.69 -6.18
N THR A 210 -23.65 -20.48 -7.02
CA THR A 210 -23.12 -20.95 -8.31
C THR A 210 -23.86 -20.25 -9.44
N VAL A 211 -23.13 -19.88 -10.48
CA VAL A 211 -23.66 -19.37 -11.74
C VAL A 211 -23.03 -20.14 -12.91
N TYR A 212 -23.70 -20.10 -14.05
CA TYR A 212 -23.26 -20.74 -15.28
C TYR A 212 -22.75 -19.69 -16.28
N ILE A 213 -21.59 -19.98 -16.87
CA ILE A 213 -20.82 -19.08 -17.74
C ILE A 213 -20.35 -19.82 -18.98
N THR A 214 -19.85 -19.08 -19.96
CA THR A 214 -19.29 -19.68 -21.18
C THR A 214 -17.93 -20.34 -20.91
N ALA A 215 -17.55 -21.30 -21.74
CA ALA A 215 -16.24 -21.96 -21.66
C ALA A 215 -15.06 -20.99 -21.83
N GLU A 216 -15.22 -19.98 -22.68
CA GLU A 216 -14.19 -18.95 -22.88
C GLU A 216 -14.02 -18.08 -21.64
N GLU A 217 -15.12 -17.62 -21.03
CA GLU A 217 -15.06 -16.86 -19.77
C GLU A 217 -14.40 -17.68 -18.66
N LYS A 218 -14.76 -18.96 -18.53
CA LYS A 218 -14.15 -19.87 -17.57
C LYS A 218 -12.64 -19.98 -17.78
N LYS A 219 -12.19 -20.11 -19.03
CA LYS A 219 -10.77 -20.16 -19.39
C LYS A 219 -10.02 -18.90 -18.98
N VAL A 220 -10.56 -17.71 -19.29
CA VAL A 220 -9.93 -16.42 -18.93
C VAL A 220 -9.87 -16.24 -17.42
N VAL A 221 -10.97 -16.50 -16.71
CA VAL A 221 -11.02 -16.41 -15.24
C VAL A 221 -10.02 -17.38 -14.61
N SER A 222 -9.96 -18.62 -15.09
CA SER A 222 -9.04 -19.65 -14.56
C SER A 222 -7.58 -19.29 -14.82
N LEU A 223 -7.26 -18.74 -16.00
CA LEU A 223 -5.92 -18.26 -16.32
C LEU A 223 -5.50 -17.14 -15.36
N LEU A 224 -6.34 -16.12 -15.18
CA LEU A 224 -6.06 -15.00 -14.28
C LEU A 224 -5.96 -15.46 -12.81
N GLN A 225 -6.84 -16.38 -12.39
CA GLN A 225 -6.77 -16.98 -11.06
C GLN A 225 -5.45 -17.70 -10.85
N TYR A 226 -5.03 -18.53 -11.82
CA TYR A 226 -3.76 -19.24 -11.76
C TYR A 226 -2.58 -18.27 -11.73
N SER A 227 -2.57 -17.26 -12.60
CA SER A 227 -1.55 -16.20 -12.61
C SER A 227 -1.47 -15.48 -11.26
N MET A 228 -2.58 -15.24 -10.60
CA MET A 228 -2.60 -14.64 -9.26
C MET A 228 -2.08 -15.61 -8.19
N MET A 229 -2.60 -16.84 -8.15
CA MET A 229 -2.26 -17.85 -7.14
C MET A 229 -0.79 -18.27 -7.21
N VAL A 230 -0.18 -18.27 -8.40
CA VAL A 230 1.24 -18.56 -8.57
C VAL A 230 2.05 -17.27 -8.46
N GLY A 231 1.63 -16.21 -9.13
CA GLY A 231 2.37 -14.96 -9.26
C GLY A 231 2.59 -14.24 -7.94
N ILE A 232 1.58 -14.18 -7.05
CA ILE A 232 1.73 -13.50 -5.76
C ILE A 232 2.77 -14.24 -4.88
N PRO A 233 2.63 -15.55 -4.60
CA PRO A 233 3.64 -16.28 -3.83
C PRO A 233 5.03 -16.22 -4.47
N SER A 234 5.15 -16.32 -5.80
CA SER A 234 6.45 -16.24 -6.47
C SER A 234 7.07 -14.86 -6.38
N ALA A 235 6.29 -13.77 -6.46
CA ALA A 235 6.79 -12.41 -6.25
C ALA A 235 7.24 -12.18 -4.80
N LEU A 236 6.53 -12.72 -3.82
CA LEU A 236 6.94 -12.67 -2.41
C LEU A 236 8.24 -13.45 -2.18
N LEU A 237 8.32 -14.68 -2.69
CA LEU A 237 9.50 -15.53 -2.55
C LEU A 237 10.72 -14.92 -3.25
N LEU A 238 10.56 -14.50 -4.51
CA LEU A 238 11.63 -13.86 -5.28
C LEU A 238 12.08 -12.57 -4.60
N GLY A 239 11.14 -11.76 -4.10
CA GLY A 239 11.45 -10.55 -3.34
C GLY A 239 12.26 -10.86 -2.08
N ALA A 240 11.86 -11.88 -1.32
CA ALA A 240 12.58 -12.31 -0.13
C ALA A 240 14.00 -12.83 -0.48
N LEU A 241 14.14 -13.65 -1.52
CA LEU A 241 15.45 -14.15 -1.97
C LEU A 241 16.36 -13.02 -2.44
N LEU A 242 15.86 -12.11 -3.28
CA LEU A 242 16.62 -10.95 -3.75
C LEU A 242 17.06 -10.07 -2.58
N HIS A 243 16.17 -9.80 -1.63
CA HIS A 243 16.45 -8.93 -0.50
C HIS A 243 17.40 -9.58 0.51
N PHE A 244 17.03 -10.74 1.04
CA PHE A 244 17.76 -11.34 2.16
C PHE A 244 18.99 -12.13 1.70
N VAL A 245 18.90 -12.91 0.62
CA VAL A 245 19.96 -13.84 0.21
C VAL A 245 20.94 -13.16 -0.75
N VAL A 246 20.44 -12.54 -1.82
CA VAL A 246 21.28 -11.92 -2.85
C VAL A 246 21.82 -10.55 -2.38
N GLY A 247 21.14 -9.90 -1.45
CA GLY A 247 21.55 -8.60 -0.90
C GLY A 247 21.12 -7.40 -1.75
N VAL A 248 20.18 -7.58 -2.68
CA VAL A 248 19.54 -6.47 -3.41
C VAL A 248 18.49 -5.84 -2.51
N LYS A 249 18.78 -4.68 -1.91
CA LYS A 249 17.81 -4.00 -1.04
C LYS A 249 16.58 -3.56 -1.82
N LEU A 250 15.50 -4.35 -1.71
CA LEU A 250 14.15 -3.97 -2.14
C LEU A 250 13.47 -3.06 -1.12
N PHE A 251 13.70 -3.29 0.18
CA PHE A 251 13.17 -2.49 1.27
C PHE A 251 14.32 -1.79 2.00
N PRO A 252 14.47 -0.46 1.90
CA PRO A 252 15.66 0.21 2.41
C PRO A 252 15.84 0.10 3.94
N ASN A 253 14.76 -0.04 4.70
CA ASN A 253 14.79 -0.21 6.17
C ASN A 253 15.09 -1.63 6.65
N MET A 254 14.94 -2.66 5.81
CA MET A 254 15.16 -4.04 6.24
C MET A 254 16.62 -4.47 6.02
N PRO A 255 17.26 -5.10 7.02
CA PRO A 255 18.62 -5.61 6.88
C PRO A 255 18.63 -6.88 6.03
N THR A 256 19.61 -6.97 5.13
CA THR A 256 19.93 -8.19 4.39
C THR A 256 20.59 -9.24 5.31
N LEU A 257 20.74 -10.48 4.85
CA LEU A 257 21.47 -11.50 5.62
C LEU A 257 22.93 -11.11 5.84
N ALA A 258 23.57 -10.53 4.81
CA ALA A 258 24.92 -9.99 4.90
C ALA A 258 25.04 -8.86 5.94
N ASP A 259 24.06 -7.94 6.00
CA ASP A 259 24.03 -6.87 7.01
C ASP A 259 23.97 -7.44 8.44
N ARG A 260 23.16 -8.50 8.65
CA ARG A 260 23.03 -9.16 9.96
C ARG A 260 24.30 -9.90 10.37
N MET A 261 24.92 -10.62 9.43
CA MET A 261 26.18 -11.31 9.67
C MET A 261 27.27 -10.32 10.08
N ARG A 262 27.41 -9.20 9.34
CA ARG A 262 28.39 -8.15 9.67
C ARG A 262 28.17 -7.56 11.06
N LYS A 263 26.91 -7.29 11.44
CA LYS A 263 26.59 -6.79 12.79
C LYS A 263 26.98 -7.78 13.90
N THR A 264 26.84 -9.08 13.64
CA THR A 264 27.22 -10.11 14.63
C THR A 264 28.74 -10.23 14.78
N SER A 265 29.50 -9.94 13.71
CA SER A 265 30.97 -9.96 13.71
C SER A 265 31.62 -8.71 14.29
N GLN A 266 30.87 -7.62 14.47
CA GLN A 266 31.31 -6.40 15.14
C GLN A 266 30.44 -6.21 16.40
N PRO A 267 30.74 -6.87 17.52
CA PRO A 267 30.07 -6.57 18.78
C PRO A 267 30.27 -5.09 19.09
N ASP A 268 29.18 -4.41 19.44
CA ASP A 268 29.18 -2.98 19.75
C ASP A 268 30.30 -2.68 20.76
N SER A 269 31.21 -1.77 20.39
CA SER A 269 32.18 -1.21 21.33
C SER A 269 31.37 -0.62 22.50
N PRO A 270 31.68 -0.91 23.76
CA PRO A 270 30.86 -0.53 24.92
C PRO A 270 30.87 0.98 25.25
N ASP A 271 31.19 1.84 24.27
CA ASP A 271 31.26 3.29 24.42
C ASP A 271 30.21 3.96 23.50
N ASP A 272 28.92 3.82 23.86
CA ASP A 272 27.81 4.70 23.43
C ASP A 272 26.68 4.67 24.48
#